data_AF-A0A946U4V8-F1
#
_entry.id   AF-A0A946U4V8-F1
#
_cell.length_a   1.000
_cell.length_b   1.000
_cell.length_c   1.000
_cell.angle_alpha   90.00
_cell.angle_beta   90.00
_cell.angle_gamma   90.00
#
_symmetry.space_group_name_H-M   'P 1'
#
loop_
_entity.id
_entity.type
_entity.pdbx_description
1 polymer ?
#
loop_
_entity_poly.entity_id
_entity_poly.type
_entity_poly.pdbx_seq_one_letter_code
_entity_poly.pdbx_strand_id
1 'polypeptide(L)'
;TLAVVATRDLREFDLGRYYDNDVMNYIPSGEGELFVRDITTTATCNRCHDPLGEHGGRYQDVQVCQQCHNPGLVNDENGLSYTLSAVTHRVHSSNEPETGEIHYPVLPDDQWWDCEVCHTGGTPTADYPIVTNPNPAPTCDGRGGGMTTVSWMADDPALVRIGSAEGKIFASSGGSGSQETGNWVTDGMSFVLVDTDTGTMMDSTEAMLSVFGCAGNAPGAFAGEAGAVHTHWLTRPSRVACAGCHVDVDFEGGTNHPAQSDDDGCGLCHAPTGDEFDLSVQGAHTIPYKSTALAGVLVTIKEVRGGMAGQSPTVVFSLTDRDGRLDPAALNRLRFSLSGPNADFDFYEQEDALGKMVPFGNDWAFTFATRVPGNATGSWTIGVEGRISGVELTEDLSINDQMQNVTMPFSVDGSAVAARRDIVDDSTCEGCHSNLSLHGENRHDADAYCQTCHMPGATDEAVRLEGNDESIHFKYMVHKIHMGAELENGYVVYGYRSSIHDYSDVHYPGDLRNCEGCHNEGTYNLPIAEGALPTFSPNTVINPMLPETAACLSCHDSDVAAIHADSNTGSLGEACSVCHGEGKTYSVERVHAR
;
A
#
# COMPACT_ATOMS: atom_id res chain seq x y z
N THR A 1 -9.77 18.18 27.71
CA THR A 1 -10.38 18.17 26.37
C THR A 1 -11.88 18.17 26.49
N LEU A 2 -12.59 18.85 25.60
CA LEU A 2 -14.04 18.74 25.40
C LEU A 2 -14.26 18.16 24.01
N ALA A 3 -15.22 17.23 23.86
CA ALA A 3 -15.73 16.81 22.56
C ALA A 3 -17.18 17.27 22.37
N VAL A 4 -17.53 17.59 21.12
CA VAL A 4 -18.91 17.70 20.64
C VAL A 4 -19.13 16.62 19.60
N VAL A 5 -20.27 15.93 19.71
CA VAL A 5 -20.66 14.86 18.78
C VAL A 5 -22.09 15.13 18.35
N ALA A 6 -22.23 15.57 17.10
CA ALA A 6 -23.52 15.89 16.50
C ALA A 6 -24.02 14.75 15.61
N THR A 7 -25.34 14.64 15.49
CA THR A 7 -25.99 13.70 14.58
C THR A 7 -27.20 14.37 13.96
N ARG A 8 -27.31 14.27 12.64
CA ARG A 8 -28.48 14.69 11.88
C ARG A 8 -29.08 13.49 11.16
N ASP A 9 -30.32 13.16 11.48
CA ASP A 9 -31.06 12.06 10.85
C ASP A 9 -31.79 12.59 9.60
N LEU A 10 -31.39 12.11 8.42
CA LEU A 10 -31.99 12.51 7.14
C LEU A 10 -32.77 11.36 6.47
N ARG A 11 -33.03 10.27 7.20
CA ARG A 11 -33.71 9.09 6.64
C ARG A 11 -35.15 9.34 6.19
N GLU A 12 -35.77 10.41 6.66
CA GLU A 12 -37.08 10.85 6.13
C GLU A 12 -37.02 11.35 4.67
N PHE A 13 -35.82 11.61 4.15
CA PHE A 13 -35.54 12.06 2.79
C PHE A 13 -34.82 10.99 1.95
N ASP A 14 -34.88 9.72 2.37
CA ASP A 14 -34.14 8.60 1.75
C ASP A 14 -32.60 8.81 1.74
N LEU A 15 -32.09 9.55 2.73
CA LEU A 15 -30.65 9.78 2.96
C LEU A 15 -30.17 9.10 4.25
N GLY A 16 -28.85 9.03 4.42
CA GLY A 16 -28.22 8.48 5.62
C GLY A 16 -28.34 9.37 6.87
N ARG A 17 -27.61 8.98 7.92
CA ARG A 17 -27.33 9.89 9.04
C ARG A 17 -26.03 10.61 8.76
N TYR A 18 -26.00 11.90 9.09
CA TYR A 18 -24.79 12.72 9.03
C TYR A 18 -24.26 12.90 10.45
N TYR A 19 -22.95 12.75 10.59
CA TYR A 19 -22.23 12.88 11.85
C TYR A 19 -21.17 13.96 11.72
N ASP A 20 -20.91 14.64 12.83
CA ASP A 20 -19.86 15.64 12.90
C ASP A 20 -19.29 15.63 14.32
N ASN A 21 -17.97 15.68 14.41
CA ASN A 21 -17.21 15.60 15.64
C ASN A 21 -16.30 16.82 15.73
N ASP A 22 -16.09 17.34 16.93
CA ASP A 22 -15.13 18.42 17.16
C ASP A 22 -14.53 18.28 18.55
N VAL A 23 -13.26 18.66 18.68
CA VAL A 23 -12.49 18.56 19.93
C VAL A 23 -11.79 19.86 20.27
N MET A 24 -11.92 20.28 21.52
CA MET A 24 -11.21 21.44 22.06
C MET A 24 -10.32 21.03 23.23
N ASN A 25 -9.01 21.24 23.07
CA ASN A 25 -8.04 21.13 24.16
C ASN A 25 -7.91 22.47 24.89
N TYR A 26 -7.88 22.43 26.22
CA TYR A 26 -7.76 23.62 27.05
C TYR A 26 -7.03 23.30 28.36
N ILE A 27 -6.35 24.29 28.93
CA ILE A 27 -5.77 24.20 30.27
C ILE A 27 -6.79 24.80 31.26
N PRO A 28 -7.27 24.05 32.26
CA PRO A 28 -8.27 24.58 33.20
C PRO A 28 -7.82 25.83 33.97
N SER A 29 -6.52 25.99 34.23
CA SER A 29 -5.97 27.18 34.89
C SER A 29 -5.86 28.39 33.95
N GLY A 30 -5.84 28.17 32.63
CA GLY A 30 -5.49 29.18 31.63
C GLY A 30 -4.01 29.57 31.61
N GLU A 31 -3.16 28.90 32.40
CA GLU A 31 -1.72 29.17 32.50
C GLU A 31 -0.90 27.93 32.09
N GLY A 32 0.15 28.14 31.29
CA GLY A 32 1.05 27.09 30.81
C GLY A 32 0.90 26.81 29.31
N GLU A 33 1.66 25.84 28.82
CA GLU A 33 1.57 25.36 27.44
C GLU A 33 0.62 24.17 27.34
N LEU A 34 -0.16 24.13 26.26
CA LEU A 34 -1.08 23.04 25.98
C LEU A 34 -0.29 21.80 25.58
N PHE A 35 -0.43 20.74 26.37
CA PHE A 35 0.03 19.41 25.96
C PHE A 35 -1.18 18.58 25.50
N VAL A 36 -1.11 18.08 24.26
CA VAL A 36 -2.12 17.18 23.69
C VAL A 36 -1.45 15.84 23.44
N ARG A 37 -2.06 14.75 23.93
CA ARG A 37 -1.59 13.39 23.69
C ARG A 37 -2.06 12.92 22.31
N ASP A 38 -1.42 13.46 21.28
CA ASP A 38 -1.73 13.19 19.88
C ASP A 38 -0.71 12.22 19.28
N ILE A 39 -1.01 10.91 19.38
CA ILE A 39 -0.12 9.84 18.91
C ILE A 39 -0.47 9.43 17.47
N THR A 40 -1.77 9.35 17.17
CA THR A 40 -2.32 9.04 15.84
C THR A 40 -3.42 10.04 15.52
N THR A 41 -3.63 10.32 14.24
CA THR A 41 -4.62 11.28 13.76
C THR A 41 -5.78 10.57 13.07
N THR A 42 -6.97 11.19 13.07
CA THR A 42 -8.11 10.70 12.29
C THR A 42 -7.78 10.59 10.80
N ALA A 43 -6.97 11.52 10.27
CA ALA A 43 -6.51 11.49 8.89
C ALA A 43 -5.77 10.19 8.56
N THR A 44 -4.92 9.69 9.48
CA THR A 44 -4.21 8.42 9.30
C THR A 44 -5.15 7.21 9.32
N CYS A 45 -6.20 7.23 10.14
CA CYS A 45 -7.23 6.17 10.14
C CYS A 45 -8.08 6.18 8.86
N ASN A 46 -8.41 7.38 8.38
CA ASN A 46 -9.26 7.58 7.20
C ASN A 46 -8.56 7.30 5.86
N ARG A 47 -7.41 6.63 5.90
CA ARG A 47 -6.73 6.11 4.71
C ARG A 47 -7.34 4.79 4.26
N CYS A 48 -7.78 4.00 5.24
CA CYS A 48 -8.54 2.78 5.02
C CYS A 48 -10.02 2.99 5.32
N HIS A 49 -10.32 3.71 6.40
CA HIS A 49 -11.69 4.08 6.74
C HIS A 49 -12.14 5.31 5.96
N ASP A 50 -13.44 5.47 5.72
CA ASP A 50 -13.92 6.64 5.00
C ASP A 50 -15.42 6.90 5.20
N PRO A 51 -15.79 7.75 6.17
CA PRO A 51 -14.99 8.13 7.35
C PRO A 51 -14.92 6.97 8.36
N LEU A 52 -13.94 6.99 9.27
CA LEU A 52 -13.98 6.21 10.50
C LEU A 52 -15.32 6.45 11.21
N GLY A 53 -15.97 5.39 11.69
CA GLY A 53 -17.38 5.48 12.06
C GLY A 53 -17.83 4.44 13.08
N GLU A 54 -17.35 4.54 14.31
CA GLU A 54 -17.68 3.58 15.35
C GLU A 54 -18.98 3.85 16.09
N HIS A 55 -19.52 2.80 16.73
CA HIS A 55 -20.80 2.79 17.45
C HIS A 55 -21.97 3.32 16.60
N GLY A 56 -22.12 2.76 15.39
CA GLY A 56 -23.17 3.13 14.43
C GLY A 56 -22.85 4.38 13.61
N GLY A 57 -21.57 4.69 13.41
CA GLY A 57 -21.09 5.79 12.58
C GLY A 57 -20.87 7.11 13.33
N ARG A 58 -21.18 7.17 14.63
CA ARG A 58 -21.31 8.45 15.36
C ARG A 58 -19.98 9.05 15.80
N TYR A 59 -19.00 8.21 16.13
CA TYR A 59 -17.69 8.65 16.59
C TYR A 59 -16.69 8.44 15.46
N GLN A 60 -16.21 9.56 14.91
CA GLN A 60 -15.38 9.60 13.72
C GLN A 60 -13.99 10.16 14.01
N ASP A 61 -13.85 10.97 15.06
CA ASP A 61 -12.56 11.51 15.47
C ASP A 61 -11.88 10.67 16.55
N VAL A 62 -10.61 10.32 16.32
CA VAL A 62 -9.78 9.54 17.25
C VAL A 62 -9.72 10.19 18.62
N GLN A 63 -9.60 11.52 18.68
CA GLN A 63 -9.53 12.30 19.92
C GLN A 63 -10.86 12.33 20.69
N VAL A 64 -11.99 12.01 20.04
CA VAL A 64 -13.26 11.78 20.73
C VAL A 64 -13.25 10.41 21.41
N CYS A 65 -12.78 9.38 20.70
CA CYS A 65 -12.68 8.01 21.22
C CYS A 65 -11.87 7.96 22.52
N GLN A 66 -10.75 8.71 22.59
CA GLN A 66 -9.86 8.80 23.75
C GLN A 66 -10.55 9.26 25.05
N GLN A 67 -11.68 9.97 24.97
CA GLN A 67 -12.38 10.46 26.16
C GLN A 67 -13.16 9.35 26.88
N CYS A 68 -13.65 8.37 26.11
CA CYS A 68 -14.39 7.23 26.63
C CYS A 68 -13.48 6.02 26.83
N HIS A 69 -12.62 5.71 25.85
CA HIS A 69 -11.65 4.62 25.86
C HIS A 69 -10.39 4.97 26.67
N ASN A 70 -10.60 5.35 27.92
CA ASN A 70 -9.59 5.79 28.87
C ASN A 70 -8.96 4.63 29.66
N PRO A 71 -7.84 4.83 30.39
CA PRO A 71 -7.15 3.79 31.17
C PRO A 71 -8.00 3.00 32.16
N GLY A 72 -9.14 3.54 32.61
CA GLY A 72 -10.04 2.87 33.53
C GLY A 72 -11.13 2.04 32.86
N LEU A 73 -11.22 2.04 31.52
CA LEU A 73 -12.24 1.28 30.80
C LEU A 73 -11.80 -0.18 30.66
N VAL A 74 -12.48 -1.05 31.41
CA VAL A 74 -12.27 -2.50 31.44
C VAL A 74 -13.63 -3.17 31.29
N ASN A 75 -13.68 -4.28 30.55
CA ASN A 75 -14.84 -5.16 30.54
C ASN A 75 -14.75 -6.10 31.75
N ASP A 76 -15.69 -5.96 32.68
CA ASP A 76 -15.70 -6.71 33.93
C ASP A 76 -15.99 -8.21 33.75
N GLU A 77 -16.56 -8.64 32.62
CA GLU A 77 -16.91 -10.04 32.35
C GLU A 77 -15.69 -10.88 31.95
N ASN A 78 -14.76 -10.29 31.20
CA ASN A 78 -13.56 -10.97 30.69
C ASN A 78 -12.24 -10.36 31.21
N GLY A 79 -12.31 -9.24 31.95
CA GLY A 79 -11.15 -8.54 32.50
C GLY A 79 -10.31 -7.79 31.46
N LEU A 80 -10.80 -7.64 30.22
CA LEU A 80 -10.04 -7.01 29.15
C LEU A 80 -10.07 -5.49 29.24
N SER A 81 -8.93 -4.85 28.98
CA SER A 81 -8.87 -3.40 28.78
C SER A 81 -9.51 -3.03 27.44
N TYR A 82 -10.35 -2.00 27.47
CA TYR A 82 -10.89 -1.32 26.29
C TYR A 82 -10.35 0.12 26.20
N THR A 83 -9.14 0.35 26.70
CA THR A 83 -8.37 1.54 26.33
C THR A 83 -8.21 1.62 24.82
N LEU A 84 -8.11 2.83 24.28
CA LEU A 84 -8.04 3.01 22.83
C LEU A 84 -6.84 2.24 22.25
N SER A 85 -5.68 2.27 22.91
CA SER A 85 -4.51 1.49 22.49
C SER A 85 -4.77 -0.02 22.48
N ALA A 86 -5.44 -0.58 23.49
CA ALA A 86 -5.66 -2.02 23.57
C ALA A 86 -6.69 -2.49 22.55
N VAL A 87 -7.85 -1.82 22.44
CA VAL A 87 -8.93 -2.24 21.54
C VAL A 87 -8.54 -2.04 20.08
N THR A 88 -7.88 -0.94 19.72
CA THR A 88 -7.45 -0.70 18.33
C THR A 88 -6.47 -1.79 17.90
N HIS A 89 -5.44 -2.09 18.68
CA HIS A 89 -4.51 -3.17 18.36
C HIS A 89 -5.21 -4.53 18.27
N ARG A 90 -6.05 -4.87 19.25
CA ARG A 90 -6.69 -6.18 19.32
C ARG A 90 -7.67 -6.43 18.18
N VAL A 91 -8.39 -5.41 17.75
CA VAL A 91 -9.28 -5.46 16.57
C VAL A 91 -8.47 -5.63 15.28
N HIS A 92 -7.33 -4.94 15.13
CA HIS A 92 -6.51 -5.01 13.91
C HIS A 92 -5.56 -6.20 13.87
N SER A 93 -5.30 -6.86 15.00
CA SER A 93 -4.60 -8.13 15.09
C SER A 93 -5.55 -9.33 15.12
N SER A 94 -6.85 -9.11 14.87
CA SER A 94 -7.90 -10.15 14.81
C SER A 94 -8.03 -11.00 16.08
N ASN A 95 -7.67 -10.42 17.22
CA ASN A 95 -7.70 -11.06 18.54
C ASN A 95 -8.88 -10.56 19.41
N GLU A 96 -9.81 -9.78 18.85
CA GLU A 96 -10.94 -9.22 19.61
C GLU A 96 -12.07 -10.25 19.75
N PRO A 97 -12.37 -10.70 20.98
CA PRO A 97 -13.38 -11.75 21.19
C PRO A 97 -14.81 -11.30 20.86
N GLU A 98 -15.13 -10.01 20.92
CA GLU A 98 -16.49 -9.52 20.66
C GLU A 98 -16.82 -9.38 19.16
N THR A 99 -15.82 -9.10 18.33
CA THR A 99 -16.00 -8.94 16.87
C THR A 99 -15.66 -10.21 16.09
N GLY A 100 -14.91 -11.14 16.68
CA GLY A 100 -14.42 -12.34 15.99
C GLY A 100 -13.20 -12.04 15.11
N GLU A 101 -12.83 -13.03 14.29
CA GLU A 101 -11.72 -12.91 13.33
C GLU A 101 -12.11 -11.94 12.22
N ILE A 102 -11.27 -10.93 11.99
CA ILE A 102 -11.40 -9.99 10.87
C ILE A 102 -10.22 -10.25 9.94
N HIS A 103 -10.47 -10.52 8.67
CA HIS A 103 -9.40 -10.66 7.68
C HIS A 103 -9.01 -9.27 7.17
N TYR A 104 -7.79 -8.81 7.50
CA TYR A 104 -7.23 -7.59 6.94
C TYR A 104 -6.36 -7.92 5.73
N PRO A 105 -6.65 -7.36 4.55
CA PRO A 105 -5.87 -7.61 3.34
C PRO A 105 -4.58 -6.76 3.28
N VAL A 106 -4.23 -6.08 4.38
CA VAL A 106 -3.09 -5.16 4.43
C VAL A 106 -1.78 -5.89 4.13
N LEU A 107 -1.65 -7.19 4.42
CA LEU A 107 -0.43 -7.95 4.17
C LEU A 107 -0.74 -9.43 3.84
N PRO A 108 0.20 -10.23 3.30
CA PRO A 108 0.09 -11.68 3.28
C PRO A 108 -0.32 -12.19 4.68
N ASP A 109 -1.03 -13.33 4.76
CA ASP A 109 -1.80 -13.89 5.89
C ASP A 109 -1.17 -13.90 7.31
N ASP A 110 -0.03 -13.27 7.56
CA ASP A 110 0.68 -13.22 8.82
C ASP A 110 1.29 -11.87 9.22
N GLN A 111 1.48 -10.84 8.38
CA GLN A 111 2.32 -9.67 8.75
C GLN A 111 1.61 -8.48 9.42
N TRP A 112 0.51 -8.65 10.16
CA TRP A 112 -0.34 -7.60 10.77
C TRP A 112 0.35 -6.56 11.72
N TRP A 113 1.66 -6.59 11.89
CA TRP A 113 2.44 -5.76 12.81
C TRP A 113 3.14 -4.54 12.17
N ASP A 114 2.72 -4.09 10.98
CA ASP A 114 3.25 -2.85 10.38
C ASP A 114 2.74 -1.62 11.13
N CYS A 115 3.49 -1.25 12.16
CA CYS A 115 3.12 -0.17 13.08
C CYS A 115 2.92 1.16 12.36
N GLU A 116 3.66 1.40 11.28
CA GLU A 116 3.65 2.65 10.51
C GLU A 116 2.36 2.86 9.69
N VAL A 117 1.54 1.81 9.53
CA VAL A 117 0.16 1.89 8.99
C VAL A 117 -0.74 2.76 9.88
N CYS A 118 -0.46 2.87 11.17
CA CYS A 118 -1.21 3.74 12.09
C CYS A 118 -0.34 4.83 12.71
N HIS A 119 0.93 4.51 12.95
CA HIS A 119 1.89 5.40 13.58
C HIS A 119 2.75 6.10 12.52
N THR A 120 2.11 6.97 11.75
CA THR A 120 2.78 7.81 10.74
C THR A 120 3.80 8.74 11.39
N GLY A 121 5.02 8.78 10.84
CA GLY A 121 6.14 9.55 11.35
C GLY A 121 6.71 10.55 10.34
N GLY A 122 8.04 10.64 10.28
CA GLY A 122 8.75 11.52 9.35
C GLY A 122 8.85 12.99 9.78
N THR A 123 8.43 13.31 11.00
CA THR A 123 8.62 14.63 11.62
C THR A 123 9.34 14.49 12.97
N PRO A 124 10.25 15.43 13.33
CA PRO A 124 10.94 15.38 14.62
C PRO A 124 9.98 15.48 15.82
N THR A 125 10.30 14.77 16.89
CA THR A 125 9.63 14.87 18.19
C THR A 125 10.65 15.18 19.29
N ALA A 126 10.19 15.42 20.52
CA ALA A 126 11.10 15.61 21.65
C ALA A 126 11.96 14.36 21.94
N ASP A 127 11.42 13.16 21.71
CA ASP A 127 12.15 11.90 21.92
C ASP A 127 13.08 11.58 20.72
N TYR A 128 12.76 12.08 19.52
CA TYR A 128 13.55 11.93 18.29
C TYR A 128 13.70 13.28 17.56
N PRO A 129 14.62 14.13 18.03
CA PRO A 129 14.79 15.50 17.53
C PRO A 129 15.39 15.60 16.13
N ILE A 130 15.81 14.50 15.49
CA ILE A 130 16.29 14.50 14.10
C ILE A 130 15.79 13.27 13.34
N VAL A 131 15.30 13.47 12.11
CA VAL A 131 14.76 12.41 11.26
C VAL A 131 15.11 12.62 9.78
N THR A 132 15.13 11.54 9.02
CA THR A 132 15.18 11.51 7.55
C THR A 132 13.82 11.05 7.01
N ASN A 133 13.33 11.67 5.95
CA ASN A 133 12.07 11.29 5.29
C ASN A 133 12.09 11.69 3.79
N PRO A 134 11.79 10.78 2.83
CA PRO A 134 11.54 9.34 3.01
C PRO A 134 12.76 8.60 3.56
N ASN A 135 12.51 7.57 4.37
CA ASN A 135 13.52 6.66 4.88
C ASN A 135 12.91 5.25 5.01
N PRO A 136 13.25 4.29 4.15
CA PRO A 136 14.30 4.37 3.13
C PRO A 136 13.97 5.32 1.97
N ALA A 137 15.00 5.96 1.41
CA ALA A 137 14.89 6.81 0.24
C ALA A 137 15.06 6.00 -1.07
N PRO A 138 14.22 6.24 -2.10
CA PRO A 138 14.37 5.56 -3.39
C PRO A 138 15.71 5.83 -4.08
N THR A 139 16.35 4.80 -4.63
CA THR A 139 17.56 4.86 -5.47
C THR A 139 17.29 4.29 -6.87
N CYS A 140 16.77 5.16 -7.76
CA CYS A 140 16.24 4.74 -9.05
C CYS A 140 17.20 4.89 -10.23
N ASP A 141 18.37 5.50 -10.00
CA ASP A 141 19.37 5.75 -11.05
C ASP A 141 20.38 4.61 -11.22
N GLY A 142 20.33 3.61 -10.34
CA GLY A 142 21.21 2.44 -10.35
C GLY A 142 22.66 2.76 -10.00
N ARG A 143 22.92 3.88 -9.32
CA ARG A 143 24.27 4.34 -8.93
C ARG A 143 24.52 4.30 -7.42
N GLY A 144 23.56 3.79 -6.64
CA GLY A 144 23.64 3.70 -5.17
C GLY A 144 23.56 5.05 -4.47
N GLY A 145 22.94 6.05 -5.10
CA GLY A 145 22.65 7.34 -4.52
C GLY A 145 21.14 7.57 -4.45
N GLY A 146 20.67 8.03 -3.30
CA GLY A 146 19.29 8.45 -3.10
C GLY A 146 19.19 9.89 -2.61
N MET A 147 17.96 10.30 -2.30
CA MET A 147 17.62 11.65 -1.90
C MET A 147 16.57 11.62 -0.78
N THR A 148 16.85 12.30 0.33
CA THR A 148 15.94 12.42 1.47
C THR A 148 15.92 13.84 2.00
N THR A 149 14.99 14.13 2.90
CA THR A 149 14.96 15.38 3.66
C THR A 149 15.35 15.11 5.11
N VAL A 150 16.37 15.83 5.59
CA VAL A 150 16.74 15.80 7.01
C VAL A 150 15.98 16.92 7.71
N SER A 151 15.17 16.57 8.71
CA SER A 151 14.41 17.52 9.53
C SER A 151 14.84 17.38 10.98
N TRP A 152 14.91 18.50 11.71
CA TRP A 152 15.31 18.51 13.11
C TRP A 152 14.55 19.53 13.93
N MET A 153 14.49 19.28 15.24
CA MET A 153 13.91 20.13 16.27
C MET A 153 14.93 20.33 17.38
N ALA A 154 15.12 21.57 17.81
CA ALA A 154 15.97 21.91 18.94
C ALA A 154 15.50 23.21 19.60
N ASP A 155 15.54 23.25 20.93
CA ASP A 155 15.21 24.45 21.72
C ASP A 155 16.32 25.51 21.62
N ASP A 156 17.57 25.05 21.53
CA ASP A 156 18.77 25.88 21.39
C ASP A 156 19.32 25.82 19.95
N PRO A 157 20.19 26.76 19.54
CA PRO A 157 20.77 26.74 18.20
C PRO A 157 21.55 25.45 17.95
N ALA A 158 21.13 24.73 16.90
CA ALA A 158 21.68 23.44 16.53
C ALA A 158 22.19 23.41 15.08
N LEU A 159 23.15 22.52 14.84
CA LEU A 159 23.72 22.26 13.52
C LEU A 159 23.62 20.78 13.19
N VAL A 160 23.41 20.47 11.91
CA VAL A 160 23.38 19.10 11.41
C VAL A 160 24.67 18.81 10.68
N ARG A 161 25.33 17.70 11.04
CA ARG A 161 26.57 17.23 10.42
C ARG A 161 26.42 15.83 9.85
N ILE A 162 27.30 15.49 8.91
CA ILE A 162 27.35 14.18 8.29
C ILE A 162 28.33 13.28 9.04
N GLY A 163 27.86 12.11 9.49
CA GLY A 163 28.64 11.00 10.03
C GLY A 163 29.10 11.14 11.49
N SER A 164 29.46 12.33 11.96
CA SER A 164 29.84 12.55 13.36
C SER A 164 29.65 13.99 13.81
N ALA A 165 29.81 14.25 15.11
CA ALA A 165 29.77 15.59 15.70
C ALA A 165 30.86 16.54 15.14
N GLU A 166 31.97 15.99 14.62
CA GLU A 166 33.05 16.72 13.96
C GLU A 166 32.95 16.68 12.43
N GLY A 167 31.94 16.00 11.90
CA GLY A 167 31.71 15.79 10.48
C GLY A 167 31.45 17.07 9.69
N LYS A 168 31.33 16.97 8.37
CA LYS A 168 31.02 18.13 7.52
C LYS A 168 29.65 18.70 7.89
N ILE A 169 29.55 20.03 8.00
CA ILE A 169 28.27 20.71 8.21
C ILE A 169 27.38 20.47 6.98
N PHE A 170 26.21 19.90 7.21
CA PHE A 170 25.16 19.73 6.21
C PHE A 170 24.21 20.92 6.23
N ALA A 171 23.70 21.27 7.41
CA ALA A 171 22.76 22.36 7.61
C ALA A 171 23.04 23.07 8.94
N SER A 172 22.63 24.33 9.05
CA SER A 172 22.68 25.11 10.28
C SER A 172 21.45 25.98 10.38
N SER A 173 20.81 26.02 11.55
CA SER A 173 19.69 26.92 11.83
C SER A 173 19.77 27.43 13.27
N GLY A 174 18.96 28.43 13.61
CA GLY A 174 18.89 28.95 14.98
C GLY A 174 18.08 28.09 15.95
N GLY A 175 17.66 26.88 15.55
CA GLY A 175 16.75 25.99 16.30
C GLY A 175 16.31 24.83 15.40
N SER A 176 15.00 24.65 15.22
CA SER A 176 14.41 23.67 14.30
C SER A 176 14.59 24.05 12.82
N GLY A 177 14.67 23.04 11.94
CA GLY A 177 14.82 23.26 10.50
C GLY A 177 14.64 21.98 9.68
N SER A 178 14.70 22.14 8.37
CA SER A 178 14.59 21.04 7.41
C SER A 178 15.41 21.37 6.16
N GLN A 179 16.14 20.39 5.64
CA GLN A 179 16.96 20.55 4.44
C GLN A 179 17.02 19.25 3.63
N GLU A 180 16.72 19.37 2.35
CA GLU A 180 16.85 18.29 1.36
C GLU A 180 18.33 17.98 1.08
N THR A 181 18.68 16.70 0.98
CA THR A 181 20.05 16.28 0.71
C THR A 181 20.41 16.47 -0.76
N GLY A 182 19.50 16.12 -1.68
CA GLY A 182 19.82 15.85 -3.08
C GLY A 182 20.28 14.39 -3.29
N ASN A 183 20.49 14.01 -4.56
CA ASN A 183 20.76 12.62 -4.96
C ASN A 183 22.23 12.16 -4.74
N TRP A 184 22.67 12.13 -3.48
CA TRP A 184 24.02 11.68 -3.09
C TRP A 184 24.08 10.94 -1.75
N VAL A 185 22.97 10.80 -1.03
CA VAL A 185 23.00 9.98 0.19
C VAL A 185 23.22 8.53 -0.19
N THR A 186 24.07 7.85 0.58
CA THR A 186 24.32 6.42 0.45
C THR A 186 23.63 5.69 1.57
N ASP A 187 23.39 4.39 1.39
CA ASP A 187 22.80 3.54 2.42
C ASP A 187 23.63 3.59 3.72
N GLY A 188 22.96 3.68 4.88
CA GLY A 188 23.62 3.81 6.18
C GLY A 188 24.26 5.17 6.47
N MET A 189 24.01 6.20 5.65
CA MET A 189 24.64 7.51 5.87
C MET A 189 24.03 8.21 7.10
N SER A 190 24.84 8.42 8.14
CA SER A 190 24.42 9.09 9.37
C SER A 190 24.40 10.62 9.25
N PHE A 191 23.36 11.23 9.83
CA PHE A 191 23.22 12.65 10.11
C PHE A 191 23.12 12.87 11.62
N VAL A 192 23.93 13.78 12.15
CA VAL A 192 24.06 14.01 13.59
C VAL A 192 23.62 15.42 13.91
N LEU A 193 22.70 15.55 14.87
CA LEU A 193 22.30 16.81 15.46
C LEU A 193 23.28 17.19 16.57
N VAL A 194 23.81 18.40 16.52
CA VAL A 194 24.86 18.87 17.42
C VAL A 194 24.48 20.22 17.99
N ASP A 195 24.66 20.36 19.29
CA ASP A 195 24.53 21.63 19.99
C ASP A 195 25.66 22.59 19.56
N THR A 196 25.30 23.80 19.12
CA THR A 196 26.28 24.72 18.52
C THR A 196 27.25 25.33 19.53
N ASP A 197 26.87 25.43 20.80
CA ASP A 197 27.66 26.07 21.87
C ASP A 197 28.69 25.13 22.47
N THR A 198 28.29 23.87 22.70
CA THR A 198 29.10 22.84 23.34
C THR A 198 29.80 21.94 22.33
N GLY A 199 29.26 21.83 21.11
CA GLY A 199 29.73 20.91 20.08
C GLY A 199 29.39 19.46 20.38
N THR A 200 28.55 19.17 21.38
CA THR A 200 28.18 17.79 21.72
C THR A 200 27.06 17.29 20.83
N MET A 201 27.16 16.02 20.42
CA MET A 201 26.08 15.29 19.77
C MET A 201 24.87 15.22 20.71
N MET A 202 23.71 15.64 20.18
CA MET A 202 22.42 15.55 20.85
C MET A 202 21.72 14.24 20.46
N ASP A 203 21.67 13.96 19.17
CA ASP A 203 21.03 12.78 18.59
C ASP A 203 21.52 12.52 17.16
N SER A 204 21.13 11.39 16.56
CA SER A 204 21.43 11.05 15.16
C SER A 204 20.31 10.27 14.49
N THR A 205 20.28 10.36 13.17
CA THR A 205 19.46 9.53 12.30
C THR A 205 20.29 9.02 11.14
N GLU A 206 19.82 8.00 10.43
CA GLU A 206 20.48 7.46 9.25
C GLU A 206 19.57 7.58 8.03
N ALA A 207 20.17 7.76 6.85
CA ALA A 207 19.49 7.62 5.57
C ALA A 207 19.71 6.20 5.05
N MET A 208 18.64 5.41 4.98
CA MET A 208 18.59 4.12 4.30
C MET A 208 18.15 4.31 2.85
N LEU A 209 18.56 3.40 1.97
CA LEU A 209 18.15 3.38 0.58
C LEU A 209 17.36 2.12 0.23
N SER A 210 16.45 2.26 -0.74
CA SER A 210 15.75 1.11 -1.33
C SER A 210 15.50 1.34 -2.82
N VAL A 211 15.36 0.27 -3.59
CA VAL A 211 14.85 0.37 -4.98
C VAL A 211 13.33 0.49 -5.04
N PHE A 212 12.66 0.30 -3.92
CA PHE A 212 11.22 0.51 -3.80
C PHE A 212 10.83 1.96 -4.12
N GLY A 213 9.76 2.13 -4.89
CA GLY A 213 9.28 3.43 -5.38
C GLY A 213 9.98 3.92 -6.64
N CYS A 214 10.68 3.03 -7.34
CA CYS A 214 11.27 3.32 -8.64
C CYS A 214 10.39 2.89 -9.81
N ALA A 215 9.41 2.03 -9.58
CA ALA A 215 8.34 1.67 -10.52
C ALA A 215 7.03 1.68 -9.75
N GLY A 216 6.30 2.80 -9.82
CA GLY A 216 5.16 3.06 -8.95
C GLY A 216 5.58 3.72 -7.64
N ASN A 217 4.84 3.47 -6.57
CA ASN A 217 5.09 4.08 -5.26
C ASN A 217 5.98 3.18 -4.39
N ALA A 218 6.68 3.78 -3.43
CA ALA A 218 7.48 2.99 -2.50
C ALA A 218 6.52 2.25 -1.56
N PRO A 219 6.60 0.91 -1.44
CA PRO A 219 5.83 0.20 -0.44
C PRO A 219 6.16 0.73 0.96
N GLY A 220 5.13 0.84 1.80
CA GLY A 220 5.20 1.46 3.12
C GLY A 220 5.34 2.99 3.09
N ALA A 221 5.23 3.65 1.93
CA ALA A 221 5.16 5.11 1.86
C ALA A 221 3.77 5.59 2.29
N PHE A 222 3.59 5.66 3.60
CA PHE A 222 2.37 6.10 4.22
C PHE A 222 2.22 7.62 4.10
N ALA A 223 1.37 8.09 3.19
CA ALA A 223 0.84 9.46 3.24
C ALA A 223 -0.05 9.59 4.48
N GLY A 224 0.16 10.58 5.34
CA GLY A 224 -0.64 10.79 6.55
C GLY A 224 -0.16 11.96 7.38
N GLU A 225 -0.97 12.39 8.35
CA GLU A 225 -0.61 13.46 9.27
C GLU A 225 -0.09 12.84 10.57
N ALA A 226 1.20 13.02 10.84
CA ALA A 226 1.81 12.56 12.07
C ALA A 226 1.29 13.36 13.27
N GLY A 227 0.89 12.65 14.33
CA GLY A 227 0.52 13.30 15.59
C GLY A 227 1.72 13.93 16.29
N ALA A 228 1.50 14.96 17.12
CA ALA A 228 2.59 15.72 17.76
C ALA A 228 3.55 14.87 18.62
N VAL A 229 3.08 13.74 19.15
CA VAL A 229 3.88 12.79 19.94
C VAL A 229 3.82 11.39 19.34
N HIS A 230 3.83 11.31 18.00
CA HIS A 230 3.68 10.04 17.26
C HIS A 230 4.67 8.96 17.72
N THR A 231 5.92 9.31 18.08
CA THR A 231 6.96 8.36 18.49
C THR A 231 6.70 7.64 19.82
N HIS A 232 5.65 7.97 20.57
CA HIS A 232 5.33 7.29 21.83
C HIS A 232 5.06 5.79 21.69
N TRP A 233 4.67 5.29 20.52
CA TRP A 233 4.52 3.84 20.29
C TRP A 233 5.85 3.09 20.46
N LEU A 234 6.98 3.76 20.15
CA LEU A 234 8.33 3.23 20.36
C LEU A 234 8.82 3.47 21.79
N THR A 235 8.61 4.67 22.31
CA THR A 235 9.32 5.14 23.52
C THR A 235 8.60 4.85 24.83
N ARG A 236 7.31 4.46 24.77
CA ARG A 236 6.46 4.23 25.96
C ARG A 236 5.80 2.84 25.93
N PRO A 237 6.58 1.74 25.90
CA PRO A 237 6.01 0.39 26.02
C PRO A 237 5.25 0.25 27.35
N SER A 238 4.08 -0.38 27.31
CA SER A 238 3.24 -0.59 28.49
C SER A 238 2.47 -1.90 28.37
N ARG A 239 2.19 -2.56 29.50
CA ARG A 239 1.48 -3.84 29.50
C ARG A 239 0.14 -3.76 28.76
N VAL A 240 -0.61 -2.68 28.94
CA VAL A 240 -1.93 -2.49 28.31
C VAL A 240 -1.84 -2.36 26.78
N ALA A 241 -0.87 -1.61 26.25
CA ALA A 241 -0.74 -1.43 24.80
C ALA A 241 -0.21 -2.70 24.13
N CYS A 242 0.80 -3.35 24.73
CA CYS A 242 1.42 -4.55 24.20
C CYS A 242 0.47 -5.76 24.27
N ALA A 243 -0.31 -5.90 25.35
CA ALA A 243 -1.32 -6.94 25.48
C ALA A 243 -2.47 -6.82 24.46
N GLY A 244 -2.59 -5.70 23.73
CA GLY A 244 -3.53 -5.56 22.62
C GLY A 244 -3.30 -6.62 21.53
N CYS A 245 -2.03 -6.88 21.18
CA CYS A 245 -1.65 -7.94 20.23
C CYS A 245 -1.12 -9.19 20.94
N HIS A 246 -0.31 -9.03 21.99
CA HIS A 246 0.31 -10.14 22.72
C HIS A 246 -0.63 -10.74 23.77
N VAL A 247 -1.78 -11.25 23.32
CA VAL A 247 -2.87 -11.72 24.19
C VAL A 247 -2.53 -12.97 25.02
N ASP A 248 -1.50 -13.71 24.63
CA ASP A 248 -1.02 -14.91 25.34
C ASP A 248 0.02 -14.59 26.44
N VAL A 249 0.30 -13.32 26.70
CA VAL A 249 1.27 -12.88 27.72
C VAL A 249 0.55 -12.49 29.01
N ASP A 250 0.88 -13.20 30.09
CA ASP A 250 0.47 -12.80 31.44
C ASP A 250 1.64 -12.09 32.12
N PHE A 251 1.62 -10.76 32.05
CA PHE A 251 2.66 -9.93 32.65
C PHE A 251 2.71 -10.06 34.17
N GLU A 252 1.59 -10.26 34.87
CA GLU A 252 1.62 -10.32 36.35
C GLU A 252 2.05 -11.70 36.84
N GLY A 253 1.49 -12.77 36.28
CA GLY A 253 1.80 -14.14 36.65
C GLY A 253 3.11 -14.68 36.05
N GLY A 254 3.64 -14.01 35.03
CA GLY A 254 4.90 -14.37 34.38
C GLY A 254 4.79 -15.56 33.42
N THR A 255 3.63 -15.73 32.79
CA THR A 255 3.44 -16.74 31.75
C THR A 255 3.86 -16.15 30.40
N ASN A 256 4.71 -16.85 29.65
CA ASN A 256 5.30 -16.43 28.37
C ASN A 256 6.13 -15.13 28.41
N HIS A 257 6.33 -14.54 29.59
CA HIS A 257 7.14 -13.35 29.81
C HIS A 257 7.58 -13.29 31.28
N PRO A 258 8.75 -12.73 31.65
CA PRO A 258 9.09 -12.49 33.06
C PRO A 258 8.04 -11.62 33.76
N ALA A 259 7.68 -11.97 35.00
CA ALA A 259 6.65 -11.22 35.75
C ALA A 259 7.02 -9.73 35.92
N GLN A 260 6.08 -8.83 35.61
CA GLN A 260 6.13 -7.37 35.72
C GLN A 260 4.90 -6.85 36.49
N SER A 261 5.15 -6.10 37.56
CA SER A 261 4.09 -5.48 38.39
C SER A 261 3.64 -4.12 37.87
N ASP A 262 4.48 -3.47 37.07
CA ASP A 262 4.33 -2.10 36.55
C ASP A 262 5.01 -2.00 35.17
N ASP A 263 4.96 -0.79 34.59
CA ASP A 263 5.48 -0.53 33.24
C ASP A 263 6.87 0.16 33.28
N ASP A 264 7.42 0.46 34.47
CA ASP A 264 8.62 1.30 34.62
C ASP A 264 9.89 0.64 34.05
N GLY A 265 9.92 -0.70 34.03
CA GLY A 265 11.07 -1.48 33.57
C GLY A 265 11.04 -1.87 32.09
N CYS A 266 9.93 -1.63 31.38
CA CYS A 266 9.75 -2.17 30.02
C CYS A 266 10.83 -1.70 29.05
N GLY A 267 11.14 -0.40 29.05
CA GLY A 267 12.13 0.21 28.16
C GLY A 267 13.59 -0.21 28.40
N LEU A 268 13.87 -0.92 29.50
CA LEU A 268 15.21 -1.45 29.77
C LEU A 268 15.56 -2.66 28.89
N CYS A 269 14.55 -3.47 28.57
CA CYS A 269 14.69 -4.63 27.69
C CYS A 269 14.16 -4.32 26.29
N HIS A 270 13.03 -3.63 26.22
CA HIS A 270 12.38 -3.20 24.98
C HIS A 270 12.80 -1.76 24.66
N ALA A 271 14.05 -1.60 24.24
CA ALA A 271 14.53 -0.30 23.77
C ALA A 271 13.66 0.20 22.60
N PRO A 272 13.54 1.51 22.37
CA PRO A 272 12.72 2.01 21.26
C PRO A 272 13.21 1.51 19.89
N THR A 273 14.52 1.55 19.66
CA THR A 273 15.19 1.12 18.41
C THR A 273 16.30 0.12 18.73
N GLY A 274 16.66 -0.70 17.75
CA GLY A 274 17.65 -1.76 17.88
C GLY A 274 17.96 -2.40 16.54
N ASP A 275 18.62 -3.55 16.57
CA ASP A 275 18.87 -4.34 15.35
C ASP A 275 17.56 -4.98 14.85
N GLU A 276 17.46 -5.27 13.56
CA GLU A 276 16.30 -5.97 13.01
C GLU A 276 16.08 -7.32 13.70
N PHE A 277 14.82 -7.62 14.05
CA PHE A 277 14.40 -8.85 14.72
C PHE A 277 14.99 -9.06 16.14
N ASP A 278 15.44 -7.99 16.80
CA ASP A 278 15.86 -8.02 18.21
C ASP A 278 14.71 -7.79 19.21
N LEU A 279 15.03 -7.53 20.49
CA LEU A 279 14.02 -7.29 21.55
C LEU A 279 13.52 -5.84 21.62
N SER A 280 14.10 -4.91 20.85
CA SER A 280 13.63 -3.53 20.77
C SER A 280 12.22 -3.46 20.16
N VAL A 281 11.49 -2.38 20.43
CA VAL A 281 10.14 -2.20 19.88
C VAL A 281 10.19 -2.15 18.35
N GLN A 282 11.09 -1.37 17.76
CA GLN A 282 11.22 -1.33 16.30
C GLN A 282 11.74 -2.66 15.71
N GLY A 283 12.76 -3.25 16.33
CA GLY A 283 13.40 -4.48 15.85
C GLY A 283 12.46 -5.69 15.91
N ALA A 284 11.73 -5.87 17.00
CA ALA A 284 10.78 -6.98 17.15
C ALA A 284 9.61 -6.89 16.15
N HIS A 285 9.28 -5.68 15.67
CA HIS A 285 8.23 -5.43 14.70
C HIS A 285 8.79 -5.08 13.31
N THR A 286 10.02 -5.50 12.99
CA THR A 286 10.56 -5.36 11.64
C THR A 286 9.65 -6.10 10.64
N ILE A 287 9.23 -5.38 9.61
CA ILE A 287 8.47 -5.98 8.51
C ILE A 287 9.44 -6.64 7.54
N PRO A 288 9.31 -7.95 7.24
CA PRO A 288 10.30 -8.69 6.47
C PRO A 288 10.66 -8.03 5.13
N TYR A 289 9.68 -7.53 4.37
CA TYR A 289 9.93 -6.89 3.08
C TYR A 289 10.65 -5.53 3.20
N LYS A 290 10.64 -4.91 4.39
CA LYS A 290 11.37 -3.65 4.70
C LYS A 290 12.79 -3.91 5.22
N SER A 291 13.20 -5.17 5.40
CA SER A 291 14.52 -5.51 5.94
C SER A 291 15.66 -4.95 5.09
N THR A 292 16.65 -4.39 5.75
CA THR A 292 17.91 -3.93 5.18
C THR A 292 18.75 -5.07 4.60
N ALA A 293 18.43 -6.35 4.86
CA ALA A 293 19.06 -7.47 4.16
C ALA A 293 18.61 -7.58 2.68
N LEU A 294 17.48 -6.98 2.33
CA LEU A 294 16.97 -6.93 0.96
C LEU A 294 17.59 -5.75 0.21
N ALA A 295 18.40 -6.06 -0.80
CA ALA A 295 18.99 -5.04 -1.66
C ALA A 295 17.99 -4.54 -2.71
N GLY A 296 16.95 -5.35 -2.98
CA GLY A 296 15.97 -5.10 -4.01
C GLY A 296 16.52 -5.35 -5.42
N VAL A 297 15.63 -5.58 -6.36
CA VAL A 297 16.01 -5.71 -7.78
C VAL A 297 15.30 -4.62 -8.60
N LEU A 298 16.06 -3.91 -9.43
CA LEU A 298 15.56 -2.90 -10.35
C LEU A 298 16.03 -3.20 -11.78
N VAL A 299 15.07 -3.29 -12.69
CA VAL A 299 15.32 -3.33 -14.13
C VAL A 299 14.85 -2.03 -14.75
N THR A 300 15.74 -1.29 -15.41
CA THR A 300 15.35 -0.13 -16.21
C THR A 300 15.37 -0.51 -17.68
N ILE A 301 14.19 -0.57 -18.31
CA ILE A 301 14.10 -0.79 -19.75
C ILE A 301 14.49 0.50 -20.48
N LYS A 302 15.52 0.41 -21.34
CA LYS A 302 16.08 1.56 -22.05
C LYS A 302 15.58 1.67 -23.48
N GLU A 303 15.37 0.54 -24.14
CA GLU A 303 14.98 0.50 -25.55
C GLU A 303 14.34 -0.86 -25.91
N VAL A 304 13.37 -0.83 -26.83
CA VAL A 304 12.86 -2.02 -27.52
C VAL A 304 13.24 -1.94 -29.00
N ARG A 305 14.02 -2.90 -29.47
CA ARG A 305 14.48 -3.02 -30.86
C ARG A 305 13.74 -4.14 -31.58
N GLY A 306 13.56 -4.02 -32.89
CA GLY A 306 12.91 -5.07 -33.68
C GLY A 306 11.48 -5.39 -33.22
N GLY A 307 10.78 -4.41 -32.66
CA GLY A 307 9.42 -4.55 -32.12
C GLY A 307 8.30 -4.34 -33.14
N MET A 308 8.60 -4.25 -34.45
CA MET A 308 7.54 -4.06 -35.43
C MET A 308 6.69 -5.32 -35.62
N ALA A 309 5.47 -5.16 -36.14
CA ALA A 309 4.59 -6.27 -36.50
C ALA A 309 5.33 -7.37 -37.28
N GLY A 310 5.19 -8.63 -36.83
CA GLY A 310 5.86 -9.80 -37.39
C GLY A 310 7.32 -10.01 -36.97
N GLN A 311 7.92 -9.10 -36.19
CA GLN A 311 9.29 -9.20 -35.69
C GLN A 311 9.33 -9.69 -34.23
N SER A 312 10.51 -10.13 -33.80
CA SER A 312 10.78 -10.55 -32.42
C SER A 312 11.45 -9.39 -31.67
N PRO A 313 10.80 -8.81 -30.65
CA PRO A 313 11.36 -7.71 -29.90
C PRO A 313 12.65 -8.09 -29.15
N THR A 314 13.63 -7.20 -29.16
CA THR A 314 14.82 -7.24 -28.30
C THR A 314 14.74 -6.09 -27.30
N VAL A 315 14.68 -6.43 -26.01
CA VAL A 315 14.66 -5.50 -24.89
C VAL A 315 16.09 -5.21 -24.45
N VAL A 316 16.47 -3.94 -24.39
CA VAL A 316 17.76 -3.49 -23.83
C VAL A 316 17.49 -2.84 -22.48
N PHE A 317 18.20 -3.28 -21.43
CA PHE A 317 17.91 -2.86 -20.06
C PHE A 317 19.15 -2.88 -19.15
N SER A 318 19.13 -2.05 -18.10
CA SER A 318 20.05 -2.19 -16.96
C SER A 318 19.45 -3.09 -15.89
N LEU A 319 20.32 -3.77 -15.15
CA LEU A 319 19.98 -4.59 -13.99
C LEU A 319 20.79 -4.10 -12.79
N THR A 320 20.10 -3.62 -11.77
CA THR A 320 20.67 -2.96 -10.60
C THR A 320 19.94 -3.36 -9.31
N ASP A 321 20.55 -3.08 -8.18
CA ASP A 321 19.98 -3.14 -6.83
C ASP A 321 20.24 -1.80 -6.14
N ARG A 322 19.95 -1.68 -4.83
CA ARG A 322 20.23 -0.44 -4.09
C ARG A 322 21.72 -0.06 -4.04
N ASP A 323 22.62 -1.04 -4.17
CA ASP A 323 24.07 -0.87 -4.08
C ASP A 323 24.72 -0.54 -5.44
N GLY A 324 23.98 -0.75 -6.52
CA GLY A 324 24.38 -0.40 -7.89
C GLY A 324 24.16 -1.56 -8.85
N ARG A 325 25.20 -1.95 -9.60
CA ARG A 325 25.06 -2.99 -10.65
C ARG A 325 24.89 -4.38 -10.04
N LEU A 326 23.82 -5.06 -10.40
CA LEU A 326 23.53 -6.43 -9.99
C LEU A 326 23.99 -7.46 -11.05
N ASP A 327 24.64 -8.54 -10.59
CA ASP A 327 24.99 -9.68 -11.42
C ASP A 327 23.74 -10.56 -11.65
N PRO A 328 23.35 -10.85 -12.91
CA PRO A 328 22.19 -11.71 -13.18
C PRO A 328 22.28 -13.10 -12.56
N ALA A 329 23.47 -13.59 -12.18
CA ALA A 329 23.64 -14.86 -11.48
C ALA A 329 22.99 -14.90 -10.09
N ALA A 330 22.71 -13.73 -9.50
CA ALA A 330 21.98 -13.62 -8.23
C ALA A 330 20.48 -13.93 -8.38
N LEU A 331 19.91 -13.74 -9.58
CA LEU A 331 18.47 -13.88 -9.79
C LEU A 331 18.05 -15.35 -9.92
N ASN A 332 16.94 -15.69 -9.26
CA ASN A 332 16.27 -16.98 -9.46
C ASN A 332 15.16 -16.89 -10.51
N ARG A 333 14.68 -15.67 -10.80
CA ARG A 333 13.67 -15.40 -11.82
C ARG A 333 13.93 -14.06 -12.47
N LEU A 334 13.82 -14.03 -13.79
CA LEU A 334 13.69 -12.80 -14.58
C LEU A 334 12.88 -13.10 -15.83
N ARG A 335 11.69 -12.52 -15.93
CA ARG A 335 10.79 -12.73 -17.06
C ARG A 335 10.34 -11.40 -17.63
N PHE A 336 10.22 -11.35 -18.95
CA PHE A 336 9.61 -10.23 -19.64
C PHE A 336 8.26 -10.65 -20.20
N SER A 337 7.27 -9.78 -20.05
CA SER A 337 5.96 -9.91 -20.68
C SER A 337 5.87 -9.02 -21.92
N LEU A 338 5.10 -9.46 -22.91
CA LEU A 338 4.72 -8.72 -24.10
C LEU A 338 3.19 -8.69 -24.14
N SER A 339 2.61 -7.50 -23.95
CA SER A 339 1.17 -7.29 -23.94
C SER A 339 0.75 -6.23 -24.96
N GLY A 340 -0.44 -6.38 -25.54
CA GLY A 340 -0.97 -5.41 -26.48
C GLY A 340 -2.34 -5.78 -27.04
N PRO A 341 -2.99 -4.87 -27.79
CA PRO A 341 -2.62 -3.46 -27.94
C PRO A 341 -2.86 -2.64 -26.66
N ASN A 342 -2.28 -1.44 -26.54
CA ASN A 342 -2.44 -0.57 -25.36
C ASN A 342 -3.83 0.10 -25.26
N ALA A 343 -4.65 0.03 -26.32
CA ALA A 343 -6.05 0.45 -26.26
C ALA A 343 -6.81 -0.38 -25.22
N ASP A 344 -6.70 -1.72 -25.33
CA ASP A 344 -6.91 -2.67 -24.24
C ASP A 344 -6.22 -3.98 -24.59
N PHE A 345 -5.65 -4.65 -23.59
CA PHE A 345 -4.84 -5.83 -23.83
C PHE A 345 -5.70 -7.02 -24.28
N ASP A 346 -5.34 -7.60 -25.43
CA ASP A 346 -5.97 -8.81 -25.99
C ASP A 346 -4.92 -9.88 -26.35
N PHE A 347 -3.65 -9.59 -26.07
CA PHE A 347 -2.52 -10.47 -26.26
C PHE A 347 -1.61 -10.39 -25.04
N TYR A 348 -1.12 -11.54 -24.62
CA TYR A 348 -0.14 -11.69 -23.56
C TYR A 348 0.78 -12.87 -23.87
N GLU A 349 2.09 -12.62 -23.81
CA GLU A 349 3.11 -13.67 -23.81
C GLU A 349 4.18 -13.33 -22.77
N GLN A 350 4.73 -14.33 -22.11
CA GLN A 350 5.78 -14.15 -21.11
C GLN A 350 6.92 -15.14 -21.34
N GLU A 351 8.15 -14.65 -21.33
CA GLU A 351 9.33 -15.47 -21.53
C GLU A 351 10.37 -15.27 -20.43
N ASP A 352 11.01 -16.38 -20.05
CA ASP A 352 12.17 -16.37 -19.16
C ASP A 352 13.42 -15.88 -19.89
N ALA A 353 14.06 -14.87 -19.32
CA ALA A 353 15.28 -14.27 -19.82
C ALA A 353 16.55 -14.90 -19.24
N LEU A 354 16.47 -15.60 -18.10
CA LEU A 354 17.65 -16.23 -17.49
C LEU A 354 18.26 -17.26 -18.46
N GLY A 355 19.58 -17.16 -18.65
CA GLY A 355 20.33 -17.97 -19.61
C GLY A 355 20.17 -17.57 -21.09
N LYS A 356 19.33 -16.59 -21.42
CA LYS A 356 19.12 -16.08 -22.79
C LYS A 356 19.58 -14.63 -23.01
N MET A 357 19.90 -13.91 -21.94
CA MET A 357 20.45 -12.55 -22.01
C MET A 357 21.85 -12.54 -22.61
N VAL A 358 22.17 -11.45 -23.32
CA VAL A 358 23.51 -11.17 -23.83
C VAL A 358 24.01 -9.82 -23.35
N PRO A 359 25.32 -9.64 -23.07
CA PRO A 359 25.88 -8.35 -22.73
C PRO A 359 25.66 -7.32 -23.86
N PHE A 360 25.29 -6.10 -23.50
CA PHE A 360 25.06 -4.98 -24.42
C PHE A 360 25.73 -3.70 -23.88
N GLY A 361 27.05 -3.57 -24.09
CA GLY A 361 27.82 -2.49 -23.47
C GLY A 361 27.83 -2.63 -21.94
N ASN A 362 27.34 -1.61 -21.22
CA ASN A 362 27.12 -1.68 -19.77
C ASN A 362 25.75 -2.28 -19.39
N ASP A 363 24.95 -2.67 -20.37
CA ASP A 363 23.58 -3.16 -20.19
C ASP A 363 23.45 -4.63 -20.61
N TRP A 364 22.22 -5.13 -20.59
CA TRP A 364 21.83 -6.45 -21.06
C TRP A 364 20.82 -6.33 -22.19
N ALA A 365 20.81 -7.33 -23.07
CA ALA A 365 19.80 -7.47 -24.10
C ALA A 365 19.14 -8.85 -24.02
N PHE A 366 17.81 -8.89 -24.13
CA PHE A 366 17.01 -10.10 -24.20
C PHE A 366 16.12 -10.05 -25.45
N THR A 367 16.11 -11.12 -26.26
CA THR A 367 15.25 -11.19 -27.45
C THR A 367 14.18 -12.25 -27.24
N PHE A 368 12.92 -11.84 -27.40
CA PHE A 368 11.78 -12.76 -27.36
C PHE A 368 11.87 -13.78 -28.50
N ALA A 369 11.51 -15.04 -28.21
CA ALA A 369 11.24 -16.02 -29.25
C ALA A 369 9.92 -15.70 -29.96
N THR A 370 8.93 -15.25 -29.18
CA THR A 370 7.64 -14.76 -29.65
C THR A 370 7.82 -13.57 -30.58
N ARG A 371 6.99 -13.55 -31.63
CA ARG A 371 6.88 -12.43 -32.55
C ARG A 371 5.65 -11.61 -32.21
N VAL A 372 5.76 -10.30 -32.37
CA VAL A 372 4.59 -9.44 -32.44
C VAL A 372 3.70 -9.95 -33.59
N PRO A 373 2.37 -10.07 -33.42
CA PRO A 373 1.47 -10.50 -34.50
C PRO A 373 1.69 -9.68 -35.78
N GLY A 374 1.64 -10.34 -36.94
CA GLY A 374 1.99 -9.71 -38.22
C GLY A 374 1.04 -8.60 -38.68
N ASN A 375 -0.17 -8.55 -38.10
CA ASN A 375 -1.18 -7.53 -38.33
C ASN A 375 -1.33 -6.55 -37.14
N ALA A 376 -0.43 -6.61 -36.16
CA ALA A 376 -0.47 -5.72 -35.01
C ALA A 376 -0.28 -4.26 -35.44
N THR A 377 -0.98 -3.36 -34.75
CA THR A 377 -0.90 -1.91 -34.96
C THR A 377 -0.89 -1.18 -33.61
N GLY A 378 -0.55 0.10 -33.64
CA GLY A 378 -0.56 0.96 -32.47
C GLY A 378 0.60 0.70 -31.51
N SER A 379 0.32 0.88 -30.21
CA SER A 379 1.29 0.72 -29.14
C SER A 379 1.05 -0.55 -28.35
N TRP A 380 2.15 -1.15 -27.89
CA TRP A 380 2.25 -2.38 -27.11
C TRP A 380 3.15 -2.12 -25.91
N THR A 381 3.16 -3.01 -24.93
CA THR A 381 3.91 -2.83 -23.69
C THR A 381 4.79 -4.03 -23.41
N ILE A 382 6.04 -3.77 -23.01
CA ILE A 382 6.90 -4.74 -22.33
C ILE A 382 6.77 -4.54 -20.84
N GLY A 383 6.50 -5.61 -20.08
CA GLY A 383 6.63 -5.62 -18.62
C GLY A 383 7.79 -6.50 -18.19
N VAL A 384 8.25 -6.34 -16.95
CA VAL A 384 9.30 -7.20 -16.38
C VAL A 384 8.94 -7.61 -14.94
N GLU A 385 9.19 -8.89 -14.62
CA GLU A 385 9.12 -9.42 -13.26
C GLU A 385 10.38 -10.24 -12.93
N GLY A 386 10.74 -10.28 -11.66
CA GLY A 386 11.92 -10.99 -11.20
C GLY A 386 12.00 -11.01 -9.68
N ARG A 387 12.94 -11.79 -9.15
CA ARG A 387 13.24 -11.84 -7.71
C ARG A 387 14.55 -12.58 -7.44
N ILE A 388 15.13 -12.32 -6.27
CA ILE A 388 16.12 -13.20 -5.62
C ILE A 388 15.35 -14.02 -4.58
N SER A 389 15.55 -15.33 -4.54
CA SER A 389 14.80 -16.23 -3.67
C SER A 389 15.60 -16.70 -2.47
N GLY A 390 14.94 -16.75 -1.30
CA GLY A 390 15.50 -17.32 -0.08
C GLY A 390 16.59 -16.47 0.56
N VAL A 391 16.38 -15.14 0.61
CA VAL A 391 17.22 -14.26 1.42
C VAL A 391 16.93 -14.55 2.89
N GLU A 392 17.93 -15.06 3.59
CA GLU A 392 17.85 -15.36 5.02
C GLU A 392 17.88 -14.04 5.81
N LEU A 393 16.83 -13.78 6.59
CA LEU A 393 16.73 -12.64 7.51
C LEU A 393 17.13 -13.05 8.93
N THR A 394 16.69 -14.24 9.34
CA THR A 394 17.08 -14.89 10.61
C THR A 394 17.32 -16.38 10.37
N GLU A 395 17.70 -17.13 11.41
CA GLU A 395 17.89 -18.59 11.32
C GLU A 395 16.61 -19.33 10.85
N ASP A 396 15.43 -18.81 11.21
CA ASP A 396 14.13 -19.44 10.94
C ASP A 396 13.28 -18.68 9.91
N LEU A 397 13.74 -17.52 9.42
CA LEU A 397 13.01 -16.66 8.48
C LEU A 397 13.83 -16.41 7.22
N SER A 398 13.25 -16.77 6.08
CA SER A 398 13.75 -16.37 4.76
C SER A 398 12.60 -15.92 3.89
N ILE A 399 12.85 -14.92 3.05
CA ILE A 399 11.86 -14.36 2.13
C ILE A 399 12.44 -14.22 0.72
N ASN A 400 11.60 -13.90 -0.26
CA ASN A 400 12.06 -13.53 -1.59
C ASN A 400 12.28 -12.01 -1.64
N ASP A 401 13.45 -11.60 -2.15
CA ASP A 401 13.73 -10.19 -2.45
C ASP A 401 13.07 -9.83 -3.78
N GLN A 402 12.03 -9.03 -3.69
CA GLN A 402 11.14 -8.71 -4.79
C GLN A 402 11.74 -7.65 -5.73
N MET A 403 11.47 -7.79 -7.02
CA MET A 403 11.87 -6.81 -8.03
C MET A 403 10.77 -5.77 -8.25
N GLN A 404 11.16 -4.54 -8.57
CA GLN A 404 10.27 -3.53 -9.12
C GLN A 404 9.70 -3.93 -10.50
N ASN A 405 8.38 -3.99 -10.64
CA ASN A 405 7.72 -4.29 -11.90
C ASN A 405 7.66 -3.07 -12.82
N VAL A 406 8.62 -2.96 -13.73
CA VAL A 406 8.65 -1.87 -14.73
C VAL A 406 7.87 -2.25 -15.98
N THR A 407 7.11 -1.30 -16.51
CA THR A 407 6.51 -1.39 -17.85
C THR A 407 7.07 -0.33 -18.80
N MET A 408 7.15 -0.64 -20.10
CA MET A 408 7.57 0.30 -21.13
C MET A 408 6.71 0.14 -22.39
N PRO A 409 5.96 1.18 -22.80
CA PRO A 409 5.24 1.16 -24.07
C PRO A 409 6.17 1.39 -25.27
N PHE A 410 5.86 0.77 -26.40
CA PHE A 410 6.56 0.92 -27.67
C PHE A 410 5.59 0.77 -28.86
N SER A 411 5.94 1.30 -30.03
CA SER A 411 5.11 1.21 -31.24
C SER A 411 5.47 -0.01 -32.08
N VAL A 412 4.47 -0.71 -32.61
CA VAL A 412 4.64 -1.88 -33.49
C VAL A 412 4.47 -1.57 -34.98
N ASP A 413 4.05 -0.35 -35.32
CA ASP A 413 3.80 0.07 -36.70
C ASP A 413 4.40 1.44 -37.06
N GLY A 414 5.11 2.07 -36.12
CA GLY A 414 5.73 3.39 -36.28
C GLY A 414 4.79 4.57 -35.98
N SER A 415 3.57 4.30 -35.51
CA SER A 415 2.69 5.31 -34.90
C SER A 415 3.32 5.92 -33.63
N ALA A 416 2.77 7.05 -33.19
CA ALA A 416 3.19 7.65 -31.92
C ALA A 416 2.94 6.66 -30.77
N VAL A 417 3.94 6.52 -29.89
CA VAL A 417 3.83 5.65 -28.72
C VAL A 417 2.79 6.23 -27.76
N ALA A 418 1.82 5.42 -27.39
CA ALA A 418 0.82 5.70 -26.37
C ALA A 418 0.91 4.64 -25.27
N ALA A 419 1.01 5.09 -24.02
CA ALA A 419 0.85 4.22 -22.87
C ALA A 419 -0.59 3.69 -22.81
N ARG A 420 -0.80 2.62 -22.02
CA ARG A 420 -2.15 2.21 -21.65
C ARG A 420 -2.80 3.33 -20.81
N ARG A 421 -4.13 3.42 -20.86
CA ARG A 421 -4.90 4.34 -20.03
C ARG A 421 -4.56 4.19 -18.54
N ASP A 422 -4.38 5.32 -17.88
CA ASP A 422 -4.12 5.47 -16.46
C ASP A 422 -5.45 5.69 -15.73
N ILE A 423 -5.80 4.79 -14.80
CA ILE A 423 -7.14 4.69 -14.18
C ILE A 423 -7.06 4.69 -12.67
N VAL A 424 -6.06 4.03 -12.10
CA VAL A 424 -5.81 3.93 -10.66
C VAL A 424 -4.35 4.26 -10.44
N ASP A 425 -3.99 4.71 -9.24
CA ASP A 425 -2.61 4.92 -8.83
C ASP A 425 -2.24 3.89 -7.76
N ASP A 426 -1.06 3.28 -7.92
CA ASP A 426 -0.53 2.28 -6.98
C ASP A 426 -0.49 2.78 -5.53
N SER A 427 -0.24 4.08 -5.30
CA SER A 427 -0.20 4.69 -3.96
C SER A 427 -1.54 4.60 -3.24
N THR A 428 -2.63 4.61 -3.99
CA THR A 428 -3.97 4.54 -3.41
C THR A 428 -4.24 3.12 -2.92
N CYS A 429 -3.76 2.11 -3.66
CA CYS A 429 -3.78 0.72 -3.21
C CYS A 429 -2.90 0.55 -1.95
N GLU A 430 -1.67 1.06 -1.98
CA GLU A 430 -0.73 0.93 -0.86
C GLU A 430 -1.12 1.73 0.39
N GLY A 431 -2.00 2.72 0.24
CA GLY A 431 -2.63 3.41 1.37
C GLY A 431 -3.33 2.44 2.33
N CYS A 432 -3.88 1.33 1.79
CA CYS A 432 -4.44 0.24 2.57
C CYS A 432 -3.52 -0.99 2.61
N HIS A 433 -2.82 -1.31 1.54
CA HIS A 433 -2.09 -2.58 1.40
C HIS A 433 -0.61 -2.55 1.79
N SER A 434 -0.04 -1.40 2.17
CA SER A 434 1.38 -1.21 2.53
C SER A 434 2.37 -1.63 1.42
N ASN A 435 2.42 -2.91 1.08
CA ASN A 435 3.06 -3.52 -0.09
C ASN A 435 2.13 -4.57 -0.73
N LEU A 436 1.29 -4.17 -1.69
CA LEU A 436 0.44 -5.03 -2.51
C LEU A 436 1.29 -5.85 -3.47
N SER A 437 1.90 -6.90 -2.91
CA SER A 437 2.74 -7.84 -3.62
C SER A 437 2.12 -9.23 -3.61
N LEU A 438 1.78 -9.70 -4.81
CA LEU A 438 1.09 -10.97 -5.04
C LEU A 438 1.97 -11.95 -5.81
N HIS A 439 1.50 -13.20 -5.87
CA HIS A 439 2.14 -14.30 -6.60
C HIS A 439 3.54 -14.67 -6.10
N GLY A 440 3.73 -14.61 -4.77
CA GLY A 440 4.98 -14.96 -4.09
C GLY A 440 6.04 -13.87 -4.27
N GLU A 441 5.74 -12.68 -3.77
CA GLU A 441 6.67 -11.54 -3.72
C GLU A 441 7.31 -11.24 -5.09
N ASN A 442 6.48 -11.20 -6.14
CA ASN A 442 6.97 -11.12 -7.52
C ASN A 442 6.20 -10.12 -8.38
N ARG A 443 4.99 -9.72 -7.97
CA ARG A 443 4.10 -8.86 -8.74
C ARG A 443 3.45 -7.82 -7.83
N HIS A 444 3.76 -6.57 -8.07
CA HIS A 444 3.12 -5.39 -7.51
C HIS A 444 2.82 -4.43 -8.68
N ASP A 445 2.59 -3.13 -8.43
CA ASP A 445 2.33 -2.10 -9.46
C ASP A 445 0.91 -2.26 -10.04
N ALA A 446 -0.06 -1.84 -9.23
CA ALA A 446 -1.49 -2.01 -9.49
C ALA A 446 -2.02 -1.10 -10.61
N ASP A 447 -1.33 -0.02 -10.96
CA ASP A 447 -1.67 0.91 -12.03
C ASP A 447 -1.23 0.44 -13.43
N ALA A 448 -0.18 -0.39 -13.53
CA ALA A 448 0.34 -0.83 -14.82
C ALA A 448 0.64 -2.33 -14.99
N TYR A 449 1.39 -2.98 -14.09
CA TYR A 449 1.87 -4.34 -14.34
C TYR A 449 0.77 -5.41 -14.23
N CYS A 450 -0.12 -5.31 -13.24
CA CYS A 450 -1.18 -6.31 -13.00
C CYS A 450 -2.06 -6.57 -14.24
N GLN A 451 -2.41 -5.52 -14.98
CA GLN A 451 -3.31 -5.60 -16.13
C GLN A 451 -2.67 -6.30 -17.33
N THR A 452 -1.34 -6.46 -17.37
CA THR A 452 -0.67 -7.21 -18.44
C THR A 452 -1.16 -8.66 -18.55
N CYS A 453 -1.59 -9.24 -17.42
CA CYS A 453 -2.14 -10.59 -17.30
C CYS A 453 -3.63 -10.58 -16.96
N HIS A 454 -4.08 -9.67 -16.08
CA HIS A 454 -5.49 -9.53 -15.68
C HIS A 454 -6.28 -8.74 -16.72
N MET A 455 -6.30 -9.26 -17.95
CA MET A 455 -6.89 -8.64 -19.15
C MET A 455 -8.35 -9.08 -19.38
N PRO A 456 -9.11 -8.42 -20.27
CA PRO A 456 -10.56 -8.65 -20.46
C PRO A 456 -10.97 -10.09 -20.76
N GLY A 457 -10.14 -10.83 -21.50
CA GLY A 457 -10.38 -12.24 -21.82
C GLY A 457 -9.85 -13.24 -20.80
N ALA A 458 -9.19 -12.79 -19.72
CA ALA A 458 -8.53 -13.66 -18.77
C ALA A 458 -9.52 -14.25 -17.75
N THR A 459 -9.47 -15.56 -17.57
CA THR A 459 -10.22 -16.33 -16.58
C THR A 459 -9.28 -17.27 -15.82
N ASP A 460 -9.78 -17.90 -14.76
CA ASP A 460 -9.06 -18.93 -14.03
C ASP A 460 -9.19 -20.35 -14.62
N GLU A 461 -9.70 -20.50 -15.86
CA GLU A 461 -9.93 -21.78 -16.56
C GLU A 461 -8.72 -22.73 -16.47
N ALA A 462 -7.51 -22.18 -16.65
CA ALA A 462 -6.28 -22.96 -16.72
C ALA A 462 -5.94 -23.71 -15.41
N VAL A 463 -6.52 -23.30 -14.28
CA VAL A 463 -6.25 -23.86 -12.95
C VAL A 463 -7.51 -24.27 -12.20
N ARG A 464 -8.71 -23.92 -12.70
CA ARG A 464 -9.98 -24.32 -12.12
C ARG A 464 -10.24 -25.81 -12.34
N LEU A 465 -10.64 -26.49 -11.27
CA LEU A 465 -10.88 -27.94 -11.28
C LEU A 465 -12.36 -28.29 -11.49
N GLU A 466 -13.27 -27.38 -11.15
CA GLU A 466 -14.72 -27.58 -11.25
C GLU A 466 -15.50 -26.26 -11.40
N GLY A 467 -16.71 -26.36 -11.93
CA GLY A 467 -17.57 -25.20 -12.21
C GLY A 467 -17.25 -24.51 -13.53
N ASN A 468 -17.89 -23.37 -13.76
CA ASN A 468 -17.55 -22.48 -14.87
C ASN A 468 -16.39 -21.59 -14.45
N ASP A 469 -15.58 -21.17 -15.43
CA ASP A 469 -14.46 -20.26 -15.21
C ASP A 469 -14.95 -18.93 -14.63
N GLU A 470 -14.17 -18.38 -13.69
CA GLU A 470 -14.37 -17.06 -13.12
C GLU A 470 -13.48 -16.05 -13.82
N SER A 471 -14.02 -14.86 -14.08
CA SER A 471 -13.25 -13.78 -14.70
C SER A 471 -12.22 -13.25 -13.71
N ILE A 472 -10.99 -13.11 -14.17
CA ILE A 472 -9.91 -12.46 -13.43
C ILE A 472 -9.49 -11.14 -14.09
N HIS A 473 -10.35 -10.57 -14.94
CA HIS A 473 -10.13 -9.24 -15.50
C HIS A 473 -10.00 -8.21 -14.37
N PHE A 474 -8.95 -7.39 -14.38
CA PHE A 474 -8.56 -6.52 -13.26
C PHE A 474 -9.72 -5.69 -12.69
N LYS A 475 -10.45 -4.94 -13.52
CA LYS A 475 -11.58 -4.10 -13.05
C LYS A 475 -12.71 -4.92 -12.41
N TYR A 476 -12.94 -6.13 -12.89
CA TYR A 476 -14.01 -7.00 -12.41
C TYR A 476 -13.60 -7.69 -11.10
N MET A 477 -12.39 -8.22 -11.07
CA MET A 477 -11.78 -8.88 -9.91
C MET A 477 -11.63 -7.92 -8.73
N VAL A 478 -11.02 -6.74 -8.94
CA VAL A 478 -10.76 -5.78 -7.86
C VAL A 478 -12.07 -5.32 -7.21
N HIS A 479 -13.06 -4.93 -8.00
CA HIS A 479 -14.36 -4.55 -7.46
C HIS A 479 -15.05 -5.68 -6.71
N LYS A 480 -15.05 -6.92 -7.23
CA LYS A 480 -15.68 -8.05 -6.54
C LYS A 480 -14.98 -8.40 -5.22
N ILE A 481 -13.64 -8.39 -5.19
CA ILE A 481 -12.88 -8.64 -3.96
C ILE A 481 -13.27 -7.62 -2.88
N HIS A 482 -13.33 -6.34 -3.23
CA HIS A 482 -13.62 -5.29 -2.25
C HIS A 482 -15.11 -5.15 -1.92
N MET A 483 -16.02 -5.54 -2.81
CA MET A 483 -17.45 -5.66 -2.49
C MET A 483 -17.71 -6.85 -1.55
N GLY A 484 -16.98 -7.95 -1.73
CA GLY A 484 -16.88 -9.07 -0.79
C GLY A 484 -18.22 -9.55 -0.25
N ALA A 485 -18.39 -9.44 1.07
CA ALA A 485 -19.58 -9.89 1.82
C ALA A 485 -20.90 -9.20 1.45
N GLU A 486 -20.85 -8.07 0.74
CA GLU A 486 -22.04 -7.37 0.26
C GLU A 486 -22.51 -7.87 -1.13
N LEU A 487 -21.75 -8.76 -1.78
CA LEU A 487 -22.16 -9.42 -3.04
C LEU A 487 -23.30 -10.41 -2.79
N GLU A 488 -24.29 -10.45 -3.70
CA GLU A 488 -25.36 -11.47 -3.66
C GLU A 488 -24.87 -12.85 -4.11
N ASN A 489 -23.87 -12.90 -5.00
CA ASN A 489 -23.38 -14.15 -5.61
C ASN A 489 -21.95 -14.53 -5.20
N GLY A 490 -21.31 -13.76 -4.31
CA GLY A 490 -19.94 -14.00 -3.86
C GLY A 490 -18.88 -13.88 -4.98
N TYR A 491 -17.64 -14.27 -4.64
CA TYR A 491 -16.52 -14.31 -5.60
C TYR A 491 -15.44 -15.32 -5.20
N VAL A 492 -15.25 -16.35 -6.04
CA VAL A 492 -14.30 -17.45 -5.77
C VAL A 492 -13.41 -17.69 -6.99
N VAL A 493 -12.10 -17.60 -6.79
CA VAL A 493 -11.08 -17.75 -7.84
C VAL A 493 -10.13 -18.91 -7.53
N TYR A 494 -9.75 -19.66 -8.56
CA TYR A 494 -8.68 -20.65 -8.46
C TYR A 494 -7.32 -20.01 -8.83
N GLY A 495 -6.37 -20.11 -7.91
CA GLY A 495 -5.03 -19.56 -8.03
C GLY A 495 -3.96 -20.60 -8.39
N TYR A 496 -2.72 -20.25 -8.10
CA TYR A 496 -1.55 -21.09 -8.38
C TYR A 496 -1.68 -22.47 -7.71
N ARG A 497 -1.39 -23.55 -8.46
CA ARG A 497 -1.60 -24.95 -8.03
C ARG A 497 -3.06 -25.28 -7.67
N SER A 498 -4.01 -24.57 -8.28
CA SER A 498 -5.44 -24.75 -8.03
C SER A 498 -5.84 -24.47 -6.58
N SER A 499 -5.13 -23.56 -5.90
CA SER A 499 -5.55 -23.04 -4.59
C SER A 499 -6.87 -22.30 -4.71
N ILE A 500 -7.77 -22.49 -3.76
CA ILE A 500 -9.06 -21.78 -3.75
C ILE A 500 -8.89 -20.49 -2.95
N HIS A 501 -9.32 -19.37 -3.53
CA HIS A 501 -9.41 -18.07 -2.88
C HIS A 501 -10.88 -17.63 -2.89
N ASP A 502 -11.50 -17.61 -1.72
CA ASP A 502 -12.87 -17.15 -1.52
C ASP A 502 -12.85 -15.77 -0.88
N TYR A 503 -13.41 -14.78 -1.56
CA TYR A 503 -13.47 -13.40 -1.11
C TYR A 503 -14.86 -13.02 -0.59
N SER A 504 -15.76 -13.99 -0.45
CA SER A 504 -17.16 -13.74 -0.08
C SER A 504 -17.34 -13.27 1.37
N ASP A 505 -16.32 -13.39 2.22
CA ASP A 505 -16.33 -12.90 3.61
C ASP A 505 -15.51 -11.60 3.78
N VAL A 506 -14.98 -11.03 2.69
CA VAL A 506 -14.19 -9.79 2.76
C VAL A 506 -15.09 -8.60 3.09
N HIS A 507 -14.69 -7.81 4.07
CA HIS A 507 -15.34 -6.55 4.45
C HIS A 507 -14.42 -5.37 4.14
N TYR A 508 -14.90 -4.42 3.35
CA TYR A 508 -14.16 -3.19 3.06
C TYR A 508 -14.28 -2.20 4.22
N PRO A 509 -13.15 -1.65 4.74
CA PRO A 509 -13.16 -0.79 5.93
C PRO A 509 -13.68 0.63 5.68
N GLY A 510 -13.65 1.08 4.42
CA GLY A 510 -14.15 2.39 3.99
C GLY A 510 -15.54 2.30 3.38
N ASP A 511 -15.96 3.36 2.69
CA ASP A 511 -17.20 3.38 1.93
C ASP A 511 -16.90 3.19 0.43
N LEU A 512 -17.34 2.06 -0.14
CA LEU A 512 -17.12 1.69 -1.56
C LEU A 512 -17.72 2.69 -2.57
N ARG A 513 -18.56 3.63 -2.11
CA ARG A 513 -18.99 4.76 -2.94
C ARG A 513 -17.86 5.78 -3.18
N ASN A 514 -16.71 5.65 -2.50
CA ASN A 514 -15.52 6.45 -2.81
C ASN A 514 -14.88 5.92 -4.08
N CYS A 515 -15.26 6.44 -5.24
CA CYS A 515 -14.55 6.05 -6.44
C CYS A 515 -13.07 6.45 -6.35
N GLU A 516 -12.78 7.64 -5.79
CA GLU A 516 -11.42 8.17 -5.59
C GLU A 516 -10.65 7.47 -4.47
N GLY A 517 -11.29 6.53 -3.75
CA GLY A 517 -10.60 5.61 -2.84
C GLY A 517 -9.74 4.59 -3.58
N CYS A 518 -9.83 4.50 -4.91
CA CYS A 518 -8.94 3.71 -5.78
C CYS A 518 -8.63 4.41 -7.10
N HIS A 519 -9.59 5.14 -7.66
CA HIS A 519 -9.49 5.74 -8.98
C HIS A 519 -8.82 7.12 -8.98
N ASN A 520 -8.08 7.40 -10.04
CA ASN A 520 -7.69 8.77 -10.37
C ASN A 520 -8.93 9.61 -10.70
N GLU A 521 -8.89 10.91 -10.35
CA GLU A 521 -10.01 11.85 -10.56
C GLU A 521 -10.55 11.76 -12.00
N GLY A 522 -11.87 11.59 -12.13
CA GLY A 522 -12.56 11.56 -13.42
C GLY A 522 -12.46 10.26 -14.22
N THR A 523 -11.78 9.22 -13.73
CA THR A 523 -11.58 7.96 -14.48
C THR A 523 -12.67 6.90 -14.27
N TYR A 524 -13.62 7.14 -13.37
CA TYR A 524 -14.73 6.24 -13.01
C TYR A 524 -16.08 6.62 -13.64
N ASN A 525 -16.12 7.69 -14.43
CA ASN A 525 -17.35 8.21 -15.04
C ASN A 525 -17.70 7.50 -16.35
N LEU A 526 -18.98 7.61 -16.74
CA LEU A 526 -19.47 7.14 -18.04
C LEU A 526 -19.56 8.26 -19.09
N PRO A 527 -19.30 7.96 -20.38
CA PRO A 527 -19.00 6.64 -20.93
C PRO A 527 -17.58 6.16 -20.61
N ILE A 528 -17.39 4.84 -20.50
CA ILE A 528 -16.03 4.28 -20.33
C ILE A 528 -15.16 4.63 -21.53
N ALA A 529 -13.85 4.75 -21.29
CA ALA A 529 -12.84 5.03 -22.30
C ALA A 529 -13.01 4.18 -23.58
N GLU A 530 -12.97 4.85 -24.72
CA GLU A 530 -13.06 4.22 -26.04
C GLU A 530 -11.94 3.18 -26.21
N GLY A 531 -12.27 2.03 -26.82
CA GLY A 531 -11.33 0.94 -27.06
C GLY A 531 -11.24 -0.10 -25.94
N ALA A 532 -11.92 0.10 -24.81
CA ALA A 532 -12.08 -0.94 -23.79
C ALA A 532 -12.79 -2.18 -24.37
N LEU A 533 -12.27 -3.36 -24.08
CA LEU A 533 -12.82 -4.61 -24.61
C LEU A 533 -13.86 -5.22 -23.65
N PRO A 534 -14.80 -6.04 -24.17
CA PRO A 534 -15.73 -6.79 -23.36
C PRO A 534 -15.01 -7.72 -22.38
N THR A 535 -15.53 -7.84 -21.16
CA THR A 535 -15.06 -8.82 -20.16
C THR A 535 -15.65 -10.18 -20.47
N PHE A 536 -14.82 -11.21 -20.51
CA PHE A 536 -15.27 -12.60 -20.59
C PHE A 536 -15.57 -13.14 -19.17
N SER A 537 -16.80 -13.61 -18.96
CA SER A 537 -17.35 -13.99 -17.65
C SER A 537 -18.30 -15.20 -17.75
N PRO A 538 -17.78 -16.41 -18.01
CA PRO A 538 -18.57 -17.62 -18.32
C PRO A 538 -19.54 -18.06 -17.23
N ASN A 539 -19.28 -17.71 -15.98
CA ASN A 539 -20.08 -18.04 -14.81
C ASN A 539 -21.26 -17.10 -14.56
N THR A 540 -21.43 -16.06 -15.37
CA THR A 540 -22.50 -15.05 -15.23
C THR A 540 -23.59 -15.16 -16.30
N VAL A 541 -24.71 -14.47 -16.09
CA VAL A 541 -25.84 -14.47 -17.03
C VAL A 541 -25.61 -13.68 -18.32
N ILE A 542 -24.73 -12.67 -18.30
CA ILE A 542 -24.31 -11.89 -19.47
C ILE A 542 -22.87 -12.26 -19.79
N ASN A 543 -22.63 -12.86 -20.96
CA ASN A 543 -21.28 -13.23 -21.39
C ASN A 543 -21.11 -13.14 -22.92
N PRO A 544 -20.11 -12.40 -23.43
CA PRO A 544 -19.26 -11.46 -22.69
C PRO A 544 -20.06 -10.23 -22.23
N MET A 545 -19.63 -9.62 -21.12
CA MET A 545 -20.16 -8.33 -20.68
C MET A 545 -19.46 -7.19 -21.44
N LEU A 546 -20.23 -6.27 -22.02
CA LEU A 546 -19.65 -5.04 -22.55
C LEU A 546 -19.02 -4.18 -21.43
N PRO A 547 -18.08 -3.26 -21.76
CA PRO A 547 -17.23 -2.63 -20.75
C PRO A 547 -17.95 -1.94 -19.58
N GLU A 548 -19.04 -1.20 -19.83
CA GLU A 548 -19.80 -0.48 -18.80
C GLU A 548 -20.57 -1.48 -17.92
N THR A 549 -21.21 -2.48 -18.53
CA THR A 549 -21.91 -3.58 -17.87
C THR A 549 -20.99 -4.32 -16.91
N ALA A 550 -19.79 -4.69 -17.37
CA ALA A 550 -18.83 -5.42 -16.54
C ALA A 550 -18.33 -4.59 -15.34
N ALA A 551 -18.17 -3.27 -15.52
CA ALA A 551 -17.77 -2.39 -14.43
C ALA A 551 -18.88 -2.30 -13.37
N CYS A 552 -20.13 -2.11 -13.78
CA CYS A 552 -21.26 -1.96 -12.85
C CYS A 552 -21.62 -3.28 -12.14
N LEU A 553 -21.71 -4.39 -12.88
CA LEU A 553 -22.14 -5.69 -12.32
C LEU A 553 -21.06 -6.38 -11.48
N SER A 554 -19.85 -5.82 -11.44
CA SER A 554 -18.81 -6.29 -10.50
C SER A 554 -19.12 -5.93 -9.04
N CYS A 555 -19.93 -4.90 -8.78
CA CYS A 555 -20.47 -4.59 -7.45
C CYS A 555 -21.99 -4.82 -7.38
N HIS A 556 -22.74 -4.45 -8.42
CA HIS A 556 -24.19 -4.62 -8.49
C HIS A 556 -24.56 -5.97 -9.09
N ASP A 557 -24.31 -7.06 -8.36
CA ASP A 557 -24.31 -8.41 -8.92
C ASP A 557 -25.68 -9.14 -8.86
N SER A 558 -26.75 -8.43 -8.50
CA SER A 558 -28.10 -9.02 -8.47
C SER A 558 -28.65 -9.37 -9.85
N ASP A 559 -29.56 -10.36 -9.90
CA ASP A 559 -30.29 -10.73 -11.13
C ASP A 559 -31.04 -9.55 -11.75
N VAL A 560 -31.61 -8.66 -10.91
CA VAL A 560 -32.37 -7.49 -11.37
C VAL A 560 -31.44 -6.46 -12.01
N ALA A 561 -30.25 -6.25 -11.43
CA ALA A 561 -29.24 -5.37 -12.01
C ALA A 561 -28.76 -5.92 -13.37
N ALA A 562 -28.54 -7.23 -13.46
CA ALA A 562 -28.17 -7.87 -14.73
C ALA A 562 -29.26 -7.71 -15.81
N ILE A 563 -30.53 -7.93 -15.48
CA ILE A 563 -31.65 -7.71 -16.43
C ILE A 563 -31.72 -6.25 -16.87
N HIS A 564 -31.49 -5.30 -15.96
CA HIS A 564 -31.44 -3.88 -16.28
C HIS A 564 -30.30 -3.55 -17.25
N ALA A 565 -29.10 -4.06 -17.01
CA ALA A 565 -27.94 -3.85 -17.87
C ALA A 565 -28.16 -4.46 -19.27
N ASP A 566 -28.66 -5.69 -19.35
CA ASP A 566 -28.98 -6.37 -20.61
C ASP A 566 -30.02 -5.60 -21.42
N SER A 567 -31.07 -5.08 -20.76
CA SER A 567 -32.13 -4.29 -21.43
C SER A 567 -31.63 -2.97 -22.03
N ASN A 568 -30.50 -2.44 -21.54
CA ASN A 568 -29.86 -1.22 -22.02
C ASN A 568 -28.63 -1.48 -22.88
N THR A 569 -28.39 -2.75 -23.22
CA THR A 569 -27.30 -3.21 -24.05
C THR A 569 -27.86 -3.83 -25.33
N GLY A 570 -27.33 -3.44 -26.48
CA GLY A 570 -27.81 -3.94 -27.77
C GLY A 570 -26.70 -4.15 -28.77
N SER A 571 -27.08 -4.52 -29.99
CA SER A 571 -26.12 -4.74 -31.09
C SER A 571 -25.34 -3.49 -31.51
N LEU A 572 -25.78 -2.30 -31.08
CA LEU A 572 -25.11 -1.02 -31.32
C LEU A 572 -24.17 -0.59 -30.18
N GLY A 573 -24.15 -1.32 -29.06
CA GLY A 573 -23.37 -0.98 -27.87
C GLY A 573 -24.24 -0.71 -26.64
N GLU A 574 -23.66 -0.03 -25.67
CA GLU A 574 -24.26 0.28 -24.36
C GLU A 574 -24.87 1.68 -24.36
N ALA A 575 -26.05 1.81 -23.76
CA ALA A 575 -26.75 3.10 -23.62
C ALA A 575 -26.67 3.68 -22.19
N CYS A 576 -25.78 3.18 -21.33
CA CYS A 576 -25.77 3.51 -19.91
C CYS A 576 -25.50 5.00 -19.67
N SER A 577 -24.56 5.59 -20.44
CA SER A 577 -24.19 7.01 -20.36
C SER A 577 -25.36 8.00 -20.63
N VAL A 578 -26.47 7.54 -21.23
CA VAL A 578 -27.68 8.36 -21.41
C VAL A 578 -28.28 8.76 -20.06
N CYS A 579 -28.21 7.86 -19.07
CA CYS A 579 -28.80 8.03 -17.74
C CYS A 579 -27.74 8.20 -16.63
N HIS A 580 -26.61 7.52 -16.79
CA HIS A 580 -25.54 7.42 -15.79
C HIS A 580 -24.28 8.21 -16.17
N GLY A 581 -24.26 8.87 -17.33
CA GLY A 581 -23.17 9.75 -17.72
C GLY A 581 -23.11 11.03 -16.90
N GLU A 582 -22.02 11.77 -17.04
CA GLU A 582 -21.81 13.03 -16.32
C GLU A 582 -22.98 14.01 -16.49
N GLY A 583 -23.38 14.65 -15.38
CA GLY A 583 -24.48 15.62 -15.34
C GLY A 583 -25.89 15.06 -15.52
N LYS A 584 -26.05 13.75 -15.78
CA LYS A 584 -27.36 13.09 -15.90
C LYS A 584 -28.01 12.85 -14.54
N THR A 585 -29.34 12.64 -14.53
CA THR A 585 -30.12 12.49 -13.29
C THR A 585 -29.58 11.39 -12.37
N TYR A 586 -29.09 10.29 -12.95
CA TYR A 586 -28.54 9.15 -12.22
C TYR A 586 -27.05 8.97 -12.52
N SER A 587 -26.31 10.07 -12.75
CA SER A 587 -24.87 10.02 -12.98
C SER A 587 -24.16 9.24 -11.88
N VAL A 588 -23.05 8.56 -12.22
CA VAL A 588 -22.23 7.81 -11.25
C VAL A 588 -21.95 8.65 -10.01
N GLU A 589 -21.49 9.89 -10.20
CA GLU A 589 -21.26 10.86 -9.12
C GLU A 589 -22.47 11.13 -8.23
N ARG A 590 -23.68 11.20 -8.80
CA ARG A 590 -24.90 11.54 -8.03
C ARG A 590 -25.39 10.37 -7.21
N VAL A 591 -25.34 9.15 -7.77
CA VAL A 591 -25.85 7.95 -7.09
C VAL A 591 -24.85 7.38 -6.08
N HIS A 592 -23.57 7.73 -6.21
CA HIS A 592 -22.52 7.44 -5.24
C HIS A 592 -22.15 8.66 -4.36
N ALA A 593 -22.91 9.75 -4.42
CA ALA A 593 -22.69 10.92 -3.58
C ALA A 593 -22.82 10.57 -2.08
N ARG A 594 -22.06 11.29 -1.26
CA ARG A 594 -21.93 11.06 0.19
C ARG A 594 -22.45 12.23 1.00
#